data_AF-A0A9X0C1F6-F1
#
_entry.id   AF-A0A9X0C1F6-F1
#
_cell.length_a   1.000
_cell.length_b   1.000
_cell.length_c   1.000
_cell.angle_alpha   90.00
_cell.angle_beta   90.00
_cell.angle_gamma   90.00
#
_symmetry.space_group_name_H-M   'P 1'
#
loop_
_entity.id
_entity.type
_entity.pdbx_description
1 polymer ?
#
loop_
_entity_poly.entity_id
_entity_poly.type
_entity_poly.pdbx_seq_one_letter_code
_entity_poly.pdbx_strand_id
1 'polypeptide(L)'
;MNLSSTVGDQKSTFSNSVLQLEIRGPSESHLSVIDVPGIFKNTTLDRTTKNDIILVRNMVLRYMQNQRPIMLAVVPANVDIATQEIIGMASEIDPEGERTLRILTKPDLVDKGAEHKVIQLIHDGNSNGQLGWILVRNLGQEQLQAGNVDRDAEERMFYHNVPWNRVPPDNYGIASLMTCPQELTSTVRREFPSVRSGVIKRLSDSKNLLQSLGAQRETAEQQRRILLDVVSAFQELTQHTLATNYGVNDIFDEDKDLRLTTLVSLRNNAFSHNLANCGHTYTVRSKPEEPDDIVDDHEERCSIAANTEKPQKIMQSRKNWGSSRQMPKIEDLEEIIHISEPVELSIKIGILSWTERVYSNSRGFEIGT
;
A
#
# COMPACT_ATOMS: atom_id res chain seq x y z
N MET A 1 -17.44 25.21 -20.80
CA MET A 1 -18.11 26.13 -19.85
C MET A 1 -17.12 26.51 -18.76
N ASN A 2 -16.92 27.80 -18.51
CA ASN A 2 -16.07 28.29 -17.42
C ASN A 2 -16.88 28.29 -16.12
N LEU A 3 -16.53 27.46 -15.16
CA LEU A 3 -17.12 27.47 -13.81
C LEU A 3 -16.26 28.36 -12.90
N SER A 4 -16.39 29.69 -13.03
CA SER A 4 -15.91 30.59 -11.98
C SER A 4 -16.64 31.92 -12.05
N SER A 5 -17.41 32.23 -11.01
CA SER A 5 -18.13 33.50 -10.84
C SER A 5 -17.71 34.24 -9.55
N THR A 6 -16.61 33.85 -8.91
CA THR A 6 -16.16 34.48 -7.65
C THR A 6 -14.66 34.70 -7.64
N VAL A 7 -14.26 35.97 -7.55
CA VAL A 7 -12.88 36.42 -7.41
C VAL A 7 -12.37 36.02 -6.02
N GLY A 8 -11.49 35.02 -5.93
CA GLY A 8 -10.80 34.65 -4.69
C GLY A 8 -10.62 33.16 -4.42
N ASP A 9 -11.36 32.28 -5.11
CA ASP A 9 -11.15 30.83 -4.97
C ASP A 9 -10.03 30.37 -5.92
N GLN A 10 -8.94 29.83 -5.38
CA GLN A 10 -7.95 29.05 -6.14
C GLN A 10 -8.56 27.71 -6.59
N LYS A 11 -9.64 27.73 -7.37
CA LYS A 11 -10.22 26.53 -7.96
C LYS A 11 -9.50 26.22 -9.26
N SER A 12 -9.04 24.97 -9.38
CA SER A 12 -8.37 24.48 -10.59
C SER A 12 -9.27 24.65 -11.81
N THR A 13 -8.70 25.12 -12.92
CA THR A 13 -9.41 25.31 -14.20
C THR A 13 -9.98 23.98 -14.74
N PHE A 14 -9.42 22.85 -14.32
CA PHE A 14 -9.82 21.51 -14.71
C PHE A 14 -10.17 20.65 -13.49
N SER A 15 -11.12 19.72 -13.67
CA SER A 15 -11.54 18.73 -12.66
C SER A 15 -11.56 17.34 -13.28
N ASN A 16 -11.28 16.31 -12.47
CA ASN A 16 -11.41 14.90 -12.85
C ASN A 16 -12.87 14.40 -12.78
N SER A 17 -13.80 15.25 -12.32
CA SER A 17 -15.23 14.91 -12.27
C SER A 17 -15.84 14.84 -13.67
N VAL A 18 -16.69 13.84 -13.89
CA VAL A 18 -17.40 13.65 -15.16
C VAL A 18 -18.72 14.40 -15.14
N LEU A 19 -18.99 15.23 -16.14
CA LEU A 19 -20.31 15.80 -16.41
C LEU A 19 -21.07 14.85 -17.34
N GLN A 20 -22.18 14.30 -16.88
CA GLN A 20 -23.03 13.42 -17.68
C GLN A 20 -24.23 14.20 -18.24
N LEU A 21 -24.38 14.19 -19.55
CA LEU A 21 -25.56 14.68 -20.25
C LEU A 21 -26.29 13.49 -20.87
N GLU A 22 -27.59 13.36 -20.56
CA GLU A 22 -28.43 12.29 -21.11
C GLU A 22 -29.58 12.90 -21.90
N ILE A 23 -29.64 12.56 -23.19
CA ILE A 23 -30.68 12.99 -24.12
C ILE A 23 -31.45 11.74 -24.54
N ARG A 24 -32.78 11.80 -24.49
CA ARG A 24 -33.66 10.68 -24.82
C ARG A 24 -34.76 11.13 -25.76
N GLY A 25 -35.01 10.37 -26.81
CA GLY A 25 -36.08 10.64 -27.77
C GLY A 25 -36.28 9.49 -28.75
N PRO A 26 -37.44 9.43 -29.44
CA PRO A 26 -37.75 8.37 -30.41
C PRO A 26 -36.90 8.45 -31.68
N SER A 27 -36.36 9.63 -32.01
CA SER A 27 -35.47 9.90 -33.14
C SER A 27 -33.98 9.86 -32.79
N GLU A 28 -33.65 9.64 -31.51
CA GLU A 28 -32.26 9.68 -31.04
C GLU A 28 -31.56 8.34 -31.23
N SER A 29 -30.30 8.39 -31.66
CA SER A 29 -29.47 7.19 -31.80
C SER A 29 -28.88 6.76 -30.46
N HIS A 30 -28.70 5.45 -30.28
CA HIS A 30 -28.07 4.89 -29.08
C HIS A 30 -26.55 5.06 -29.16
N LEU A 31 -26.07 6.24 -28.81
CA LEU A 31 -24.65 6.60 -28.84
C LEU A 31 -24.22 7.21 -27.50
N SER A 32 -23.06 6.81 -27.00
CA SER A 32 -22.41 7.43 -25.85
C SER A 32 -21.04 7.92 -26.26
N VAL A 33 -20.82 9.23 -26.15
CA VAL A 33 -19.55 9.88 -26.48
C VAL A 33 -18.98 10.49 -25.22
N ILE A 34 -17.67 10.34 -25.03
CA ILE A 34 -16.93 11.00 -23.95
C ILE A 34 -16.13 12.12 -24.62
N ASP A 35 -16.50 13.37 -24.34
CA ASP A 35 -15.70 14.52 -24.73
C ASP A 35 -14.56 14.72 -23.72
N VAL A 36 -13.33 14.71 -24.21
CA VAL A 36 -12.13 14.91 -23.40
C VAL A 36 -11.56 16.31 -23.70
N PRO A 37 -10.98 17.00 -22.70
CA PRO A 37 -10.45 18.34 -22.93
C PRO A 37 -9.41 18.36 -24.05
N GLY A 38 -9.48 19.36 -24.92
CA GLY A 38 -8.51 19.56 -25.99
C GLY A 38 -7.09 19.75 -25.44
N ILE A 39 -6.12 19.11 -26.08
CA ILE A 39 -4.72 19.17 -25.65
C ILE A 39 -4.12 20.51 -26.09
N PHE A 40 -3.52 21.23 -25.15
CA PHE A 40 -2.85 22.51 -25.40
C PHE A 40 -1.39 22.45 -24.96
N LYS A 41 -0.50 23.00 -25.80
CA LYS A 41 0.96 23.01 -25.57
C LYS A 41 1.47 24.23 -24.83
N ASN A 42 0.71 25.33 -24.88
CA ASN A 42 1.13 26.63 -24.34
C ASN A 42 0.23 27.06 -23.20
N THR A 43 0.84 27.63 -22.16
CA THR A 43 0.11 28.29 -21.08
C THR A 43 -0.42 29.63 -21.56
N THR A 44 -1.73 29.86 -21.41
CA THR A 44 -2.30 31.21 -21.51
C THR A 44 -2.13 31.90 -20.16
N LEU A 45 -1.52 33.10 -20.15
CA LEU A 45 -1.41 33.94 -18.95
C LEU A 45 -2.80 34.07 -18.29
N ASP A 46 -2.85 33.87 -16.97
CA ASP A 46 -4.03 33.94 -16.11
C ASP A 46 -5.14 32.88 -16.29
N ARG A 47 -4.97 31.87 -17.17
CA ARG A 47 -5.98 30.80 -17.35
C ARG A 47 -5.49 29.37 -17.13
N THR A 48 -4.22 29.09 -17.42
CA THR A 48 -3.68 27.71 -17.40
C THR A 48 -2.24 27.69 -16.91
N THR A 49 -1.94 26.81 -15.97
CA THR A 49 -0.60 26.56 -15.43
C THR A 49 0.09 25.40 -16.18
N LYS A 50 1.41 25.23 -15.99
CA LYS A 50 2.12 24.04 -16.50
C LYS A 50 1.57 22.73 -15.92
N ASN A 51 1.07 22.76 -14.68
CA ASN A 51 0.45 21.61 -14.04
C ASN A 51 -0.88 21.24 -14.72
N ASP A 52 -1.64 22.23 -15.20
CA ASP A 52 -2.89 21.98 -15.93
C ASP A 52 -2.65 21.29 -17.27
N ILE A 53 -1.56 21.62 -17.98
CA ILE A 53 -1.14 20.94 -19.21
C ILE A 53 -0.91 19.46 -18.93
N ILE A 54 -0.16 19.15 -17.88
CA ILE A 54 0.15 17.76 -17.48
C ILE A 54 -1.12 17.03 -17.06
N LEU A 55 -1.98 17.68 -16.27
CA LEU A 55 -3.25 17.11 -15.82
C LEU A 55 -4.16 16.74 -17.00
N VAL A 56 -4.34 17.65 -17.96
CA VAL A 56 -5.16 17.41 -19.15
C VAL A 56 -4.55 16.31 -20.02
N ARG A 57 -3.23 16.32 -20.24
CA ARG A 57 -2.55 15.25 -20.97
C ARG A 57 -2.78 13.89 -20.31
N ASN A 58 -2.60 13.80 -18.99
CA ASN A 58 -2.80 12.56 -18.23
C ASN A 58 -4.27 12.10 -18.26
N MET A 59 -5.22 13.04 -18.24
CA MET A 59 -6.64 12.74 -18.37
C MET A 59 -6.96 12.13 -19.73
N VAL A 60 -6.48 12.74 -20.81
CA VAL A 60 -6.68 12.23 -22.18
C VAL A 60 -6.01 10.85 -22.33
N LEU A 61 -4.76 10.70 -21.91
CA LEU A 61 -4.04 9.42 -21.97
C LEU A 61 -4.77 8.31 -21.21
N ARG A 62 -5.33 8.60 -20.03
CA ARG A 62 -6.12 7.61 -19.26
C ARG A 62 -7.30 7.07 -20.07
N TYR A 63 -8.00 7.93 -20.83
CA TYR A 63 -9.09 7.49 -21.69
C TYR A 63 -8.57 6.73 -22.93
N MET A 64 -7.49 7.21 -23.56
CA MET A 64 -6.92 6.58 -24.76
C MET A 64 -6.29 5.20 -24.49
N GLN A 65 -5.70 4.99 -23.32
CA GLN A 65 -5.08 3.72 -22.90
C GLN A 65 -6.10 2.60 -22.69
N ASN A 66 -7.37 2.93 -22.47
CA ASN A 66 -8.42 1.93 -22.44
C ASN A 66 -8.60 1.37 -23.86
N GLN A 67 -8.38 0.06 -24.01
CA GLN A 67 -8.45 -0.64 -25.31
C GLN A 67 -9.88 -0.87 -25.81
N ARG A 68 -10.88 -0.66 -24.96
CA ARG A 68 -12.30 -0.94 -25.25
C ARG A 68 -13.01 0.13 -26.10
N PRO A 69 -12.92 1.44 -25.79
CA PRO A 69 -13.57 2.46 -26.60
C PRO A 69 -12.87 2.66 -27.96
N ILE A 70 -13.66 3.01 -28.97
CA ILE A 70 -13.13 3.58 -30.22
C ILE A 70 -12.70 5.03 -29.95
N MET A 71 -11.50 5.36 -30.42
CA MET A 71 -10.96 6.72 -30.37
C MET A 71 -11.42 7.50 -31.59
N LEU A 72 -12.00 8.67 -31.36
CA LEU A 72 -12.37 9.62 -32.42
C LEU A 72 -11.29 10.71 -32.51
N ALA A 73 -10.41 10.60 -33.49
CA ALA A 73 -9.35 11.58 -33.73
C ALA A 73 -9.84 12.66 -34.70
N VAL A 74 -10.27 13.81 -34.16
CA VAL A 74 -10.78 14.93 -34.96
C VAL A 74 -9.65 15.87 -35.34
N VAL A 75 -9.46 16.10 -36.64
CA VAL A 75 -8.41 16.92 -37.22
C VAL A 75 -9.01 17.87 -38.26
N PRO A 76 -8.66 19.15 -38.28
CA PRO A 76 -9.11 20.03 -39.37
C PRO A 76 -8.38 19.71 -40.68
N ALA A 77 -9.09 19.75 -41.80
CA ALA A 77 -8.58 19.34 -43.11
C ALA A 77 -7.59 20.34 -43.74
N ASN A 78 -7.58 21.59 -43.24
CA ASN A 78 -6.73 22.65 -43.76
C ASN A 78 -5.31 22.66 -43.18
N VAL A 79 -5.00 21.77 -42.22
CA VAL A 79 -3.67 21.66 -41.61
C VAL A 79 -3.03 20.32 -41.93
N ASP A 80 -1.71 20.28 -41.91
CA ASP A 80 -0.97 19.04 -42.11
C ASP A 80 -1.19 18.08 -40.93
N ILE A 81 -1.62 16.86 -41.24
CA ILE A 81 -1.95 15.80 -40.28
C ILE A 81 -0.71 15.39 -39.49
N ALA A 82 0.47 15.42 -40.10
CA ALA A 82 1.73 15.06 -39.42
C ALA A 82 2.05 16.00 -38.25
N THR A 83 1.48 17.21 -38.25
CA THR A 83 1.68 18.18 -37.16
C THR A 83 0.70 18.00 -35.99
N GLN A 84 -0.33 17.17 -36.18
CA GLN A 84 -1.41 16.99 -35.21
C GLN A 84 -1.00 16.01 -34.11
N GLU A 85 -0.91 16.53 -32.89
CA GLU A 85 -0.46 15.74 -31.74
C GLU A 85 -1.36 14.52 -31.48
N ILE A 86 -2.68 14.68 -31.66
CA ILE A 86 -3.65 13.60 -31.44
C ILE A 86 -3.41 12.39 -32.35
N ILE A 87 -2.93 12.61 -33.57
CA ILE A 87 -2.62 11.55 -34.52
C ILE A 87 -1.36 10.80 -34.09
N GLY A 88 -0.35 11.52 -33.60
CA GLY A 88 0.85 10.92 -33.01
C GLY A 88 0.50 10.06 -31.78
N MET A 89 -0.26 10.61 -30.83
CA MET A 89 -0.70 9.88 -29.63
C MET A 89 -1.58 8.69 -29.98
N ALA A 90 -2.49 8.80 -30.95
CA ALA A 90 -3.30 7.68 -31.39
C ALA A 90 -2.43 6.57 -31.99
N SER A 91 -1.43 6.93 -32.81
CA SER A 91 -0.52 5.96 -33.45
C SER A 91 0.40 5.25 -32.44
N GLU A 92 0.76 5.91 -31.33
CA GLU A 92 1.53 5.30 -30.24
C GLU A 92 0.72 4.24 -29.47
N ILE A 93 -0.59 4.46 -29.30
CA ILE A 93 -1.46 3.61 -28.45
C ILE A 93 -2.25 2.59 -29.29
N ASP A 94 -2.48 2.86 -30.57
CA ASP A 94 -3.12 1.99 -31.55
C ASP A 94 -2.34 2.02 -32.88
N PRO A 95 -1.18 1.34 -32.96
CA PRO A 95 -0.34 1.34 -34.15
C PRO A 95 -1.01 0.73 -35.39
N GLU A 96 -1.87 -0.27 -35.18
CA GLU A 96 -2.60 -0.95 -36.24
C GLU A 96 -3.81 -0.14 -36.73
N GLY A 97 -4.33 0.80 -35.91
CA GLY A 97 -5.47 1.65 -36.26
C GLY A 97 -6.81 0.94 -36.22
N GLU A 98 -6.92 -0.18 -35.51
CA GLU A 98 -8.13 -1.02 -35.45
C GLU A 98 -9.27 -0.33 -34.69
N ARG A 99 -8.94 0.58 -33.77
CA ARG A 99 -9.91 1.26 -32.89
C ARG A 99 -9.81 2.79 -32.99
N THR A 100 -9.13 3.31 -34.00
CA THR A 100 -8.98 4.75 -34.23
C THR A 100 -9.75 5.17 -35.48
N LEU A 101 -10.89 5.84 -35.28
CA LEU A 101 -11.62 6.48 -36.36
C LEU A 101 -11.11 7.92 -36.51
N ARG A 102 -10.66 8.28 -37.71
CA ARG A 102 -10.09 9.60 -37.97
C ARG A 102 -11.13 10.46 -38.68
N ILE A 103 -11.35 11.66 -38.16
CA ILE A 103 -12.38 12.57 -38.66
C ILE A 103 -11.71 13.84 -39.16
N LEU A 104 -11.94 14.16 -40.43
CA LEU A 104 -11.52 15.42 -41.03
C LEU A 104 -12.68 16.42 -40.96
N THR A 105 -12.42 17.60 -40.42
CA THR A 105 -13.40 18.68 -40.31
C THR A 105 -12.95 19.94 -41.02
N LYS A 106 -13.84 20.92 -41.18
CA LYS A 106 -13.58 22.21 -41.85
C LYS A 106 -12.99 22.06 -43.27
N PRO A 107 -13.57 21.23 -44.16
CA PRO A 107 -13.10 21.10 -45.54
C PRO A 107 -13.25 22.41 -46.35
N ASP A 108 -14.11 23.31 -45.90
CA ASP A 108 -14.33 24.64 -46.47
C ASP A 108 -13.13 25.58 -46.35
N LEU A 109 -12.24 25.34 -45.39
CA LEU A 109 -11.03 26.15 -45.17
C LEU A 109 -9.80 25.63 -45.90
N VAL A 110 -9.93 24.56 -46.70
CA VAL A 110 -8.82 24.01 -47.46
C VAL A 110 -8.51 24.92 -48.63
N ASP A 111 -7.23 25.24 -48.80
CA ASP A 111 -6.78 26.09 -49.91
C ASP A 111 -7.11 25.47 -51.26
N LYS A 112 -7.54 26.32 -52.21
CA LYS A 112 -7.84 25.89 -53.57
C LYS A 112 -6.60 25.28 -54.23
N GLY A 113 -6.75 24.05 -54.69
CA GLY A 113 -5.66 23.26 -55.24
C GLY A 113 -5.01 22.32 -54.22
N ALA A 114 -5.30 22.39 -52.91
CA ALA A 114 -4.81 21.43 -51.92
C ALA A 114 -5.84 20.33 -51.57
N GLU A 115 -7.09 20.46 -52.02
CA GLU A 115 -8.19 19.54 -51.70
C GLU A 115 -7.91 18.11 -52.19
N HIS A 116 -7.19 17.97 -53.32
CA HIS A 116 -6.82 16.66 -53.87
C HIS A 116 -5.98 15.83 -52.90
N LYS A 117 -5.13 16.47 -52.07
CA LYS A 117 -4.33 15.78 -51.05
C LYS A 117 -5.21 15.20 -49.96
N VAL A 118 -6.25 15.93 -49.57
CA VAL A 118 -7.22 15.50 -48.55
C VAL A 118 -8.02 14.30 -49.08
N ILE A 119 -8.48 14.38 -50.32
CA ILE A 119 -9.23 13.29 -50.96
C ILE A 119 -8.34 12.05 -51.10
N GLN A 120 -7.10 12.22 -51.57
CA GLN A 120 -6.14 11.13 -51.70
C GLN A 120 -5.87 10.45 -50.35
N LEU A 121 -5.69 11.23 -49.28
CA LEU A 121 -5.50 10.69 -47.94
C LEU A 121 -6.69 9.82 -47.49
N ILE A 122 -7.93 10.24 -47.76
CA ILE A 122 -9.10 9.43 -47.42
C ILE A 122 -9.08 8.09 -48.18
N HIS A 123 -8.67 8.09 -49.45
CA HIS A 123 -8.55 6.85 -50.23
C HIS A 123 -7.41 5.95 -49.73
N ASP A 124 -6.22 6.50 -49.53
CA ASP A 124 -5.00 5.76 -49.17
C ASP A 124 -5.07 5.25 -47.71
N GLY A 125 -5.70 6.03 -46.82
CA GLY A 125 -5.84 5.75 -45.40
C GLY A 125 -6.92 4.73 -45.03
N ASN A 126 -7.68 4.23 -46.02
CA ASN A 126 -8.72 3.22 -45.83
C ASN A 126 -8.25 1.79 -46.21
N SER A 127 -6.94 1.53 -46.14
CA SER A 127 -6.35 0.23 -46.44
C SER A 127 -6.55 -0.79 -45.30
N ASN A 128 -6.52 -2.08 -45.67
CA ASN A 128 -6.94 -3.27 -44.89
C ASN A 128 -6.84 -3.17 -43.35
N GLY A 129 -8.00 -3.08 -42.69
CA GLY A 129 -8.16 -3.34 -41.25
C GLY A 129 -8.43 -2.11 -40.37
N GLN A 130 -8.25 -0.90 -40.90
CA GLN A 130 -8.48 0.35 -40.16
C GLN A 130 -9.92 0.86 -40.32
N LEU A 131 -10.42 1.58 -39.31
CA LEU A 131 -11.72 2.27 -39.37
C LEU A 131 -11.73 3.42 -40.41
N GLY A 132 -10.54 3.84 -40.86
CA GLY A 132 -10.39 4.77 -41.97
C GLY A 132 -10.62 6.24 -41.60
N TRP A 133 -10.88 7.05 -42.62
CA TRP A 133 -11.10 8.49 -42.54
C TRP A 133 -12.52 8.87 -42.93
N ILE A 134 -13.17 9.73 -42.14
CA ILE A 134 -14.47 10.32 -42.48
C ILE A 134 -14.34 11.84 -42.57
N LEU A 135 -14.81 12.42 -43.67
CA LEU A 135 -14.87 13.86 -43.89
C LEU A 135 -16.25 14.39 -43.45
N VAL A 136 -16.27 15.39 -42.58
CA VAL A 136 -17.49 16.01 -42.07
C VAL A 136 -17.43 17.53 -42.27
N ARG A 137 -18.54 18.11 -42.75
CA ARG A 137 -18.71 19.56 -42.81
C ARG A 137 -19.70 19.99 -41.74
N ASN A 138 -19.24 20.85 -40.84
CA ASN A 138 -20.11 21.51 -39.88
C ASN A 138 -20.39 22.96 -40.31
N LEU A 139 -21.40 23.59 -39.72
CA LEU A 139 -21.70 25.00 -39.97
C LEU A 139 -20.53 25.89 -39.52
N GLY A 140 -20.17 26.86 -40.36
CA GLY A 140 -19.18 27.88 -40.03
C GLY A 140 -19.71 28.85 -38.97
N GLN A 141 -18.82 29.65 -38.38
CA GLN A 141 -19.20 30.63 -37.34
C GLN A 141 -20.22 31.65 -37.85
N GLU A 142 -20.09 32.12 -39.08
CA GLU A 142 -21.02 33.07 -39.70
C GLU A 142 -22.42 32.45 -39.89
N GLN A 143 -22.48 31.19 -40.34
CA GLN A 143 -23.74 30.47 -40.53
C GLN A 143 -24.42 30.15 -39.20
N LEU A 144 -23.65 29.86 -38.15
CA LEU A 144 -24.16 29.68 -36.79
C LEU A 144 -24.76 30.97 -36.23
N GLN A 145 -24.16 32.12 -36.52
CA GLN A 145 -24.72 33.43 -36.12
C GLN A 145 -26.00 33.77 -36.89
N ALA A 146 -26.12 33.33 -38.15
CA ALA A 146 -27.32 33.54 -38.96
C ALA A 146 -28.52 32.69 -38.51
N GLY A 147 -28.29 31.54 -37.86
CA GLY A 147 -29.30 30.74 -37.16
C GLY A 147 -30.40 30.07 -38.01
N ASN A 148 -30.48 30.35 -39.32
CA ASN A 148 -31.54 29.90 -40.22
C ASN A 148 -31.07 28.87 -41.27
N VAL A 149 -29.93 28.21 -41.02
CA VAL A 149 -29.33 27.27 -41.99
C VAL A 149 -29.45 25.86 -41.44
N ASP A 150 -30.08 24.96 -42.21
CA ASP A 150 -30.07 23.53 -41.93
C ASP A 150 -28.67 22.96 -42.24
N ARG A 151 -27.99 22.46 -41.20
CA ARG A 151 -26.66 21.84 -41.30
C ARG A 151 -26.65 20.66 -42.27
N ASP A 152 -27.65 19.78 -42.22
CA ASP A 152 -27.66 18.56 -43.03
C ASP A 152 -27.91 18.86 -44.51
N ALA A 153 -28.69 19.91 -44.80
CA ALA A 153 -28.88 20.38 -46.16
C ALA A 153 -27.59 20.98 -46.72
N GLU A 154 -26.90 21.82 -45.95
CA GLU A 154 -25.67 22.48 -46.36
C GLU A 154 -24.50 21.51 -46.55
N GLU A 155 -24.38 20.50 -45.68
CA GLU A 155 -23.39 19.41 -45.85
C GLU A 155 -23.64 18.61 -47.14
N ARG A 156 -24.91 18.31 -47.45
CA ARG A 156 -25.29 17.64 -48.70
C ARG A 156 -25.00 18.50 -49.93
N MET A 157 -25.29 19.80 -49.87
CA MET A 157 -24.99 20.72 -50.98
C MET A 157 -23.49 20.81 -51.24
N PHE A 158 -22.67 20.86 -50.18
CA PHE A 158 -21.22 20.94 -50.32
C PHE A 158 -20.61 19.69 -50.94
N TYR A 159 -21.16 18.51 -50.67
CA TYR A 159 -20.71 17.26 -51.29
C TYR A 159 -20.78 17.30 -52.82
N HIS A 160 -21.78 17.98 -53.38
CA HIS A 160 -21.95 18.07 -54.83
C HIS A 160 -20.94 19.01 -55.50
N ASN A 161 -20.23 19.84 -54.72
CA ASN A 161 -19.21 20.74 -55.25
C ASN A 161 -17.92 19.96 -55.58
N VAL A 162 -17.34 20.25 -56.75
CA VAL A 162 -16.02 19.73 -57.14
C VAL A 162 -14.95 20.42 -56.26
N PRO A 163 -13.99 19.69 -55.66
CA PRO A 163 -13.66 18.27 -55.89
C PRO A 163 -14.21 17.29 -54.85
N TRP A 164 -14.99 17.74 -53.88
CA TRP A 164 -15.47 16.94 -52.74
C TRP A 164 -16.42 15.81 -53.14
N ASN A 165 -17.09 15.94 -54.28
CA ASN A 165 -17.90 14.89 -54.88
C ASN A 165 -17.15 13.60 -55.25
N ARG A 166 -15.81 13.61 -55.18
CA ARG A 166 -14.96 12.43 -55.41
C ARG A 166 -14.74 11.59 -54.16
N VAL A 167 -15.05 12.11 -52.98
CA VAL A 167 -14.95 11.35 -51.72
C VAL A 167 -16.01 10.24 -51.74
N PRO A 168 -15.69 9.01 -51.32
CA PRO A 168 -16.69 7.95 -51.22
C PRO A 168 -17.86 8.36 -50.29
N PRO A 169 -19.11 8.00 -50.62
CA PRO A 169 -20.27 8.36 -49.80
C PRO A 169 -20.18 7.78 -48.39
N ASP A 170 -19.58 6.60 -48.24
CA ASP A 170 -19.37 5.93 -46.94
C ASP A 170 -18.36 6.67 -46.05
N ASN A 171 -17.55 7.56 -46.62
CA ASN A 171 -16.52 8.34 -45.94
C ASN A 171 -16.87 9.83 -45.85
N TYR A 172 -18.10 10.23 -46.21
CA TYR A 172 -18.53 11.61 -46.18
C TYR A 172 -19.82 11.82 -45.37
N GLY A 173 -19.78 12.81 -44.48
CA GLY A 173 -20.94 13.36 -43.80
C GLY A 173 -21.26 12.75 -42.44
N ILE A 174 -22.19 13.40 -41.73
CA ILE A 174 -22.61 12.97 -40.38
C ILE A 174 -23.37 11.65 -40.42
N ALA A 175 -24.14 11.39 -41.48
CA ALA A 175 -24.85 10.12 -41.64
C ALA A 175 -23.89 8.92 -41.59
N SER A 176 -22.80 8.99 -42.35
CA SER A 176 -21.76 7.95 -42.38
C SER A 176 -21.01 7.86 -41.05
N LEU A 177 -20.74 9.00 -40.41
CA LEU A 177 -20.18 9.04 -39.05
C LEU A 177 -21.10 8.38 -38.01
N MET A 178 -22.42 8.43 -38.18
CA MET A 178 -23.40 7.82 -37.27
C MET A 178 -23.63 6.32 -37.55
N THR A 179 -23.36 5.87 -38.78
CA THR A 179 -23.44 4.45 -39.15
C THR A 179 -22.25 3.64 -38.61
N CYS A 180 -21.04 4.22 -38.58
CA CYS A 180 -19.85 3.55 -38.02
C CYS A 180 -20.05 3.11 -36.53
N PRO A 181 -20.65 3.94 -35.66
CA PRO A 181 -21.06 3.54 -34.31
C PRO A 181 -22.17 2.48 -34.21
N GLN A 182 -22.82 2.08 -35.29
CA GLN A 182 -23.73 0.92 -35.23
C GLN A 182 -22.93 -0.39 -35.30
N GLU A 183 -21.79 -0.40 -35.99
CA GLU A 183 -20.84 -1.52 -35.99
C GLU A 183 -20.18 -1.72 -34.60
N LEU A 184 -20.04 -0.65 -33.81
CA LEU A 184 -19.60 -0.70 -32.39
C LEU A 184 -20.43 -1.67 -31.54
N THR A 185 -21.71 -1.87 -31.85
CA THR A 185 -22.54 -2.82 -31.09
C THR A 185 -22.01 -4.25 -31.17
N SER A 186 -21.38 -4.61 -32.30
CA SER A 186 -20.70 -5.91 -32.47
C SER A 186 -19.43 -5.99 -31.62
N THR A 187 -18.66 -4.90 -31.56
CA THR A 187 -17.47 -4.78 -30.71
C THR A 187 -17.83 -4.88 -29.22
N VAL A 188 -18.90 -4.21 -28.79
CA VAL A 188 -19.40 -4.31 -27.41
C VAL A 188 -19.77 -5.74 -27.07
N ARG A 189 -20.45 -6.46 -27.98
CA ARG A 189 -20.77 -7.89 -27.78
C ARG A 189 -19.54 -8.77 -27.68
N ARG A 190 -18.50 -8.51 -28.47
CA ARG A 190 -17.21 -9.21 -28.42
C ARG A 190 -16.47 -8.97 -27.10
N GLU A 191 -16.50 -7.74 -26.59
CA GLU A 191 -15.79 -7.34 -25.37
C GLU A 191 -16.55 -7.66 -24.07
N PHE A 192 -17.86 -7.86 -24.13
CA PHE A 192 -18.70 -8.08 -22.95
C PHE A 192 -18.25 -9.26 -22.06
N PRO A 193 -17.87 -10.44 -22.60
CA PRO A 193 -17.35 -11.54 -21.79
C PRO A 193 -16.06 -11.18 -21.03
N SER A 194 -15.17 -10.40 -21.66
CA SER A 194 -13.95 -9.86 -21.04
C SER A 194 -14.28 -8.88 -19.91
N VAL A 195 -15.27 -7.99 -20.10
CA VAL A 195 -15.75 -7.11 -19.02
C VAL A 195 -16.29 -7.94 -17.86
N ARG A 196 -17.16 -8.92 -18.14
CA ARG A 196 -17.78 -9.77 -17.12
C ARG A 196 -16.73 -10.51 -16.28
N SER A 197 -15.77 -11.16 -16.93
CA SER A 197 -14.69 -11.87 -16.23
C SER A 197 -13.82 -10.91 -15.40
N GLY A 198 -13.51 -9.72 -15.93
CA GLY A 198 -12.80 -8.67 -15.19
C GLY A 198 -13.54 -8.19 -13.96
N VAL A 199 -14.86 -7.99 -14.05
CA VAL A 199 -15.72 -7.60 -12.91
C VAL A 199 -15.77 -8.71 -11.86
N ILE A 200 -15.97 -9.97 -12.28
CA ILE A 200 -15.98 -11.12 -11.36
C ILE A 200 -14.63 -11.25 -10.65
N LYS A 201 -13.52 -11.10 -11.36
CA LYS A 201 -12.18 -11.12 -10.78
C LYS A 201 -12.01 -10.01 -9.75
N ARG A 202 -12.31 -8.75 -10.10
CA ARG A 202 -12.22 -7.62 -9.17
C ARG A 202 -13.10 -7.79 -7.93
N LEU A 203 -14.29 -8.38 -8.10
CA LEU A 203 -15.19 -8.71 -7.00
C LEU A 203 -14.59 -9.80 -6.09
N SER A 204 -14.00 -10.84 -6.67
CA SER A 204 -13.28 -11.87 -5.90
C SER A 204 -12.10 -11.27 -5.15
N ASP A 205 -11.28 -10.46 -5.81
CA ASP A 205 -10.10 -9.81 -5.20
C ASP A 205 -10.53 -8.89 -4.05
N SER A 206 -11.61 -8.14 -4.24
CA SER A 206 -12.16 -7.25 -3.21
C SER A 206 -12.76 -8.02 -2.04
N LYS A 207 -13.40 -9.17 -2.28
CA LYS A 207 -13.88 -10.07 -1.22
C LYS A 207 -12.73 -10.69 -0.44
N ASN A 208 -11.68 -11.13 -1.12
CA ASN A 208 -10.48 -11.67 -0.49
C ASN A 208 -9.78 -10.61 0.36
N LEU A 209 -9.67 -9.38 -0.16
CA LEU A 209 -9.14 -8.24 0.59
C LEU A 209 -10.01 -7.95 1.82
N LEU A 210 -11.34 -7.90 1.66
CA LEU A 210 -12.25 -7.70 2.79
C LEU A 210 -12.11 -8.80 3.85
N GLN A 211 -11.97 -10.06 3.43
CA GLN A 211 -11.76 -11.18 4.34
C GLN A 211 -10.41 -11.06 5.08
N SER A 212 -9.36 -10.61 4.40
CA SER A 212 -8.04 -10.38 5.00
C SER A 212 -8.03 -9.27 6.05
N LEU A 213 -8.93 -8.28 5.94
CA LEU A 213 -9.09 -7.22 6.94
C LEU A 213 -9.77 -7.71 8.23
N GLY A 214 -10.37 -8.90 8.20
CA GLY A 214 -11.01 -9.54 9.35
C GLY A 214 -12.45 -9.08 9.58
N ALA A 215 -13.02 -9.48 10.72
CA ALA A 215 -14.40 -9.16 11.07
C ALA A 215 -14.59 -7.65 11.38
N GLN A 216 -15.76 -7.14 11.01
CA GLN A 216 -16.20 -5.77 11.29
C GLN A 216 -16.28 -5.52 12.80
N ARG A 217 -15.91 -4.30 13.23
CA ARG A 217 -15.68 -3.93 14.64
C ARG A 217 -16.43 -2.67 15.05
N GLU A 218 -17.72 -2.60 14.73
CA GLU A 218 -18.52 -1.41 14.98
C GLU A 218 -18.97 -1.30 16.44
N THR A 219 -19.24 -2.43 17.10
CA THR A 219 -19.72 -2.42 18.48
C THR A 219 -18.62 -2.76 19.48
N ALA A 220 -18.72 -2.21 20.70
CA ALA A 220 -17.80 -2.50 21.78
C ALA A 220 -17.76 -4.00 22.14
N GLU A 221 -18.87 -4.72 21.95
CA GLU A 221 -18.94 -6.17 22.15
C GLU A 221 -18.11 -6.94 21.11
N GLN A 222 -18.19 -6.55 19.83
CA GLN A 222 -17.39 -7.16 18.75
C GLN A 222 -15.89 -6.93 18.97
N GLN A 223 -15.51 -5.73 19.41
CA GLN A 223 -14.12 -5.40 19.73
C GLN A 223 -13.59 -6.24 20.89
N ARG A 224 -14.39 -6.43 21.94
CA ARG A 224 -14.01 -7.29 23.09
C ARG A 224 -13.88 -8.76 22.68
N ARG A 225 -14.76 -9.28 21.84
CA ARG A 225 -14.66 -10.67 21.35
C ARG A 225 -13.34 -10.91 20.63
N ILE A 226 -12.96 -10.04 19.70
CA ILE A 226 -11.68 -10.17 18.99
C ILE A 226 -10.50 -10.08 19.96
N LEU A 227 -10.53 -9.20 20.95
CA LEU A 227 -9.48 -9.13 21.97
C LEU A 227 -9.36 -10.46 22.74
N LEU A 228 -10.50 -11.06 23.10
CA LEU A 228 -10.54 -12.37 23.76
C LEU A 228 -10.03 -13.48 22.84
N ASP A 229 -10.35 -13.44 21.54
CA ASP A 229 -9.85 -14.40 20.56
C ASP A 229 -8.32 -14.30 20.42
N VAL A 230 -7.77 -13.08 20.36
CA VAL A 230 -6.31 -12.85 20.32
C VAL A 230 -5.63 -13.33 21.60
N VAL A 231 -6.21 -13.03 22.77
CA VAL A 231 -5.67 -13.51 24.06
C VAL A 231 -5.71 -15.03 24.13
N SER A 232 -6.79 -15.66 23.66
CA SER A 232 -6.93 -17.12 23.64
C SER A 232 -5.91 -17.75 22.70
N ALA A 233 -5.74 -17.22 21.49
CA ALA A 233 -4.72 -17.68 20.54
C ALA A 233 -3.29 -17.53 21.09
N PHE A 234 -3.00 -16.43 21.79
CA PHE A 234 -1.71 -16.24 22.46
C PHE A 234 -1.49 -17.24 23.60
N GLN A 235 -2.52 -17.51 24.39
CA GLN A 235 -2.47 -18.50 25.47
C GLN A 235 -2.24 -19.91 24.93
N GLU A 236 -2.95 -20.31 23.88
CA GLU A 236 -2.76 -21.59 23.19
C GLU A 236 -1.33 -21.71 22.66
N LEU A 237 -0.82 -20.69 21.97
CA LEU A 237 0.56 -20.68 21.47
C LEU A 237 1.57 -20.82 22.61
N THR A 238 1.39 -20.08 23.70
CA THR A 238 2.26 -20.17 24.88
C THR A 238 2.22 -21.56 25.51
N GLN A 239 1.03 -22.16 25.60
CA GLN A 239 0.86 -23.51 26.11
C GLN A 239 1.55 -24.55 25.22
N HIS A 240 1.45 -24.42 23.89
CA HIS A 240 2.17 -25.28 22.95
C HIS A 240 3.68 -25.14 23.10
N THR A 241 4.19 -23.93 23.30
CA THR A 241 5.62 -23.68 23.57
C THR A 241 6.10 -24.40 24.83
N LEU A 242 5.36 -24.25 25.93
CA LEU A 242 5.70 -24.86 27.23
C LEU A 242 5.61 -26.39 27.17
N ALA A 243 4.58 -26.92 26.50
CA ALA A 243 4.36 -28.36 26.33
C ALA A 243 5.30 -29.01 25.29
N THR A 244 6.22 -28.25 24.68
CA THR A 244 7.14 -28.71 23.62
C THR A 244 6.45 -29.25 22.36
N ASN A 245 5.20 -28.82 22.12
CA ASN A 245 4.42 -29.29 20.98
C ASN A 245 4.51 -28.32 19.80
N TYR A 246 5.67 -28.29 19.15
CA TYR A 246 5.99 -27.32 18.09
C TYR A 246 5.38 -27.68 16.72
N GLY A 247 4.88 -28.90 16.53
CA GLY A 247 4.34 -29.35 15.25
C GLY A 247 2.88 -28.94 14.97
N VAL A 248 2.24 -28.23 15.90
CA VAL A 248 0.83 -27.81 15.79
C VAL A 248 0.68 -26.51 15.02
N ASN A 249 1.73 -25.68 14.97
CA ASN A 249 1.65 -24.35 14.37
C ASN A 249 2.95 -24.03 13.62
N ASP A 250 2.82 -23.66 12.34
CA ASP A 250 3.93 -23.37 11.44
C ASP A 250 4.79 -22.18 11.91
N ILE A 251 4.26 -21.32 12.79
CA ILE A 251 4.97 -20.19 13.42
C ILE A 251 6.28 -20.65 14.10
N PHE A 252 6.33 -21.87 14.66
CA PHE A 252 7.52 -22.39 15.32
C PHE A 252 8.62 -22.84 14.34
N ASP A 253 8.30 -23.06 13.07
CA ASP A 253 9.26 -23.35 12.00
C ASP A 253 9.79 -22.05 11.36
N GLU A 254 8.95 -21.03 11.25
CA GLU A 254 9.34 -19.69 10.79
C GLU A 254 10.28 -18.99 11.78
N ASP A 255 9.96 -19.03 13.07
CA ASP A 255 10.77 -18.44 14.12
C ASP A 255 11.20 -19.48 15.16
N LYS A 256 12.48 -19.87 15.07
CA LYS A 256 13.10 -20.85 15.97
C LYS A 256 13.31 -20.32 17.38
N ASP A 257 13.30 -19.00 17.58
CA ASP A 257 13.49 -18.39 18.89
C ASP A 257 12.25 -18.57 19.78
N LEU A 258 11.10 -18.84 19.18
CA LEU A 258 9.86 -19.17 19.88
C LEU A 258 9.89 -20.57 20.53
N ARG A 259 10.89 -21.41 20.24
CA ARG A 259 11.07 -22.75 20.87
C ARG A 259 11.75 -22.66 22.23
N LEU A 260 11.16 -21.88 23.14
CA LEU A 260 11.77 -21.50 24.42
C LEU A 260 12.30 -22.69 25.23
N THR A 261 11.51 -23.76 25.40
CA THR A 261 11.92 -24.93 26.18
C THR A 261 13.16 -25.62 25.59
N THR A 262 13.27 -25.64 24.26
CA THR A 262 14.45 -26.19 23.56
C THR A 262 15.67 -25.31 23.80
N LEU A 263 15.51 -23.98 23.70
CA LEU A 263 16.60 -23.03 23.98
C LEU A 263 17.09 -23.10 25.42
N VAL A 264 16.17 -23.20 26.38
CA VAL A 264 16.50 -23.37 27.80
C VAL A 264 17.26 -24.68 28.02
N SER A 265 16.82 -25.79 27.41
CA SER A 265 17.52 -27.07 27.48
C SER A 265 18.94 -26.99 26.92
N LEU A 266 19.12 -26.35 25.75
CA LEU A 266 20.44 -26.13 25.15
C LEU A 266 21.36 -25.30 26.04
N ARG A 267 20.84 -24.21 26.63
CA ARG A 267 21.59 -23.38 27.59
C ARG A 267 21.97 -24.16 28.84
N ASN A 268 21.06 -24.98 29.37
CA ASN A 268 21.33 -25.78 30.55
C ASN A 268 22.42 -26.84 30.31
N ASN A 269 22.44 -27.44 29.12
CA ASN A 269 23.52 -28.35 28.72
C ASN A 269 24.87 -27.64 28.64
N ALA A 270 24.92 -26.44 28.05
CA ALA A 270 26.13 -25.63 28.00
C ALA A 270 26.62 -25.24 29.39
N PHE A 271 25.69 -24.85 30.28
CA PHE A 271 26.00 -24.56 31.68
C PHE A 271 26.55 -25.78 32.42
N SER A 272 25.92 -26.95 32.26
CA SER A 272 26.38 -28.20 32.87
C SER A 272 27.80 -28.57 32.42
N HIS A 273 28.09 -28.44 31.12
CA HIS A 273 29.43 -28.68 30.58
C HIS A 273 30.48 -27.70 31.16
N ASN A 274 30.13 -26.42 31.28
CA ASN A 274 31.01 -25.42 31.90
C ASN A 274 31.26 -25.71 33.39
N LEU A 275 30.22 -26.15 34.12
CA LEU A 275 30.36 -26.54 35.52
C LEU A 275 31.22 -27.80 35.68
N ALA A 276 31.12 -28.77 34.77
CA ALA A 276 31.93 -29.98 34.82
C ALA A 276 33.43 -29.70 34.59
N ASN A 277 33.75 -28.80 33.64
CA ASN A 277 35.14 -28.53 33.25
C ASN A 277 35.81 -27.42 34.07
N CYS A 278 35.03 -26.44 34.54
CA CYS A 278 35.54 -25.24 35.21
C CYS A 278 34.99 -25.06 36.64
N GLY A 279 34.19 -26.01 37.14
CA GLY A 279 33.61 -25.95 38.47
C GLY A 279 34.64 -26.16 39.58
N HIS A 280 34.59 -25.32 40.60
CA HIS A 280 35.43 -25.46 41.79
C HIS A 280 34.66 -26.22 42.86
N THR A 281 35.27 -27.24 43.45
CA THR A 281 34.69 -28.02 44.55
C THR A 281 35.29 -27.53 45.87
N TYR A 282 34.43 -27.26 46.87
CA TYR A 282 34.89 -26.90 48.21
C TYR A 282 34.52 -28.00 49.19
N THR A 283 35.53 -28.62 49.81
CA THR A 283 35.33 -29.67 50.81
C THR A 283 35.02 -29.05 52.16
N VAL A 284 33.77 -29.13 52.59
CA VAL A 284 33.37 -28.68 53.93
C VAL A 284 33.81 -29.75 54.93
N ARG A 285 34.90 -29.51 55.68
CA ARG A 285 35.35 -30.41 56.74
C ARG A 285 34.29 -30.51 57.85
N SER A 286 33.82 -31.73 58.12
CA SER A 286 32.91 -32.04 59.22
C SER A 286 33.68 -32.55 60.45
N LYS A 287 33.88 -31.64 61.42
CA LYS A 287 34.33 -31.79 62.83
C LYS A 287 35.83 -32.03 63.16
N PRO A 288 36.28 -31.60 64.37
CA PRO A 288 37.70 -31.50 64.76
C PRO A 288 38.14 -32.57 65.79
N GLU A 289 39.37 -33.07 65.68
CA GLU A 289 40.09 -33.78 66.77
C GLU A 289 41.37 -33.00 67.12
N GLU A 290 41.70 -33.03 68.41
CA GLU A 290 42.61 -32.15 69.18
C GLU A 290 44.12 -32.35 68.95
N PRO A 291 44.98 -31.42 69.45
CA PRO A 291 46.31 -31.11 68.91
C PRO A 291 47.51 -31.57 69.78
N ASP A 292 48.69 -31.73 69.15
CA ASP A 292 50.01 -31.69 69.81
C ASP A 292 50.97 -30.76 69.03
N ASP A 293 51.24 -29.63 69.67
CA ASP A 293 52.37 -28.69 69.70
C ASP A 293 53.12 -28.17 68.44
N ILE A 294 52.77 -26.91 68.14
CA ILE A 294 53.61 -25.71 67.89
C ILE A 294 54.48 -25.70 66.62
N VAL A 295 54.03 -24.96 65.59
CA VAL A 295 54.50 -23.59 65.29
C VAL A 295 53.46 -22.84 64.42
N ASP A 296 53.18 -21.64 64.90
CA ASP A 296 52.63 -20.41 64.30
C ASP A 296 51.12 -20.18 64.13
N ASP A 297 50.72 -19.18 64.94
CA ASP A 297 49.62 -18.24 64.84
C ASP A 297 48.19 -18.75 65.04
N HIS A 298 47.96 -19.11 66.30
CA HIS A 298 47.04 -18.41 67.20
C HIS A 298 45.75 -17.85 66.56
N GLU A 299 44.77 -18.75 66.54
CA GLU A 299 43.46 -18.54 67.15
C GLU A 299 43.56 -17.73 68.48
N GLU A 300 42.50 -17.14 69.04
CA GLU A 300 41.44 -17.94 69.66
C GLU A 300 40.57 -17.04 70.58
N ARG A 301 39.42 -17.61 70.95
CA ARG A 301 38.62 -17.42 72.18
C ARG A 301 37.51 -16.38 72.12
N CYS A 302 36.23 -16.72 72.37
CA CYS A 302 35.54 -17.69 73.23
C CYS A 302 34.76 -16.95 74.32
N SER A 303 33.60 -17.55 74.62
CA SER A 303 32.97 -17.68 75.93
C SER A 303 31.93 -16.66 76.43
N ILE A 304 30.69 -17.18 76.44
CA ILE A 304 29.76 -17.36 77.59
C ILE A 304 29.24 -16.12 78.35
N ALA A 305 27.92 -16.20 78.55
CA ALA A 305 27.08 -15.60 79.60
C ALA A 305 26.25 -14.37 79.21
N ALA A 306 24.95 -14.66 79.05
CA ALA A 306 23.78 -13.91 79.47
C ALA A 306 23.95 -12.41 79.76
N ASN A 307 23.22 -11.59 79.00
CA ASN A 307 22.31 -10.61 79.60
C ASN A 307 21.23 -10.18 78.58
N THR A 308 19.99 -10.42 78.97
CA THR A 308 18.76 -9.77 78.50
C THR A 308 18.95 -8.28 78.30
N GLU A 309 18.61 -7.72 77.13
CA GLU A 309 18.18 -6.32 77.03
C GLU A 309 17.49 -5.96 75.70
N LYS A 310 16.64 -4.93 75.79
CA LYS A 310 15.46 -4.58 74.96
C LYS A 310 15.75 -4.00 73.56
N PRO A 311 14.75 -3.99 72.64
CA PRO A 311 14.90 -3.66 71.22
C PRO A 311 14.98 -2.14 70.95
N GLN A 312 16.07 -1.47 71.32
CA GLN A 312 16.25 -0.03 71.02
C GLN A 312 17.65 0.40 70.52
N LYS A 313 18.59 -0.53 70.27
CA LYS A 313 19.97 -0.18 69.80
C LYS A 313 20.35 -0.58 68.36
N ILE A 314 19.38 -0.98 67.52
CA ILE A 314 19.64 -1.36 66.10
C ILE A 314 20.08 -0.16 65.24
N MET A 315 19.88 1.08 65.67
CA MET A 315 20.10 2.26 64.83
C MET A 315 21.55 2.80 64.80
N GLN A 316 22.47 2.30 65.64
CA GLN A 316 23.85 2.84 65.73
C GLN A 316 24.94 1.97 65.06
N SER A 317 24.61 0.80 64.49
CA SER A 317 25.60 -0.13 63.91
C SER A 317 25.75 -0.09 62.37
N ARG A 318 25.19 0.91 61.69
CA ARG A 318 25.30 1.06 60.22
C ARG A 318 26.68 1.50 59.71
N LYS A 319 27.67 1.72 60.59
CA LYS A 319 29.01 2.20 60.21
C LYS A 319 30.00 1.12 59.75
N ASN A 320 29.67 -0.18 59.88
CA ASN A 320 30.60 -1.28 59.60
C ASN A 320 30.11 -2.24 58.50
N TRP A 321 29.48 -1.73 57.43
CA TRP A 321 29.11 -2.54 56.26
C TRP A 321 30.14 -2.37 55.15
N GLY A 322 30.68 -3.48 54.64
CA GLY A 322 31.64 -3.48 53.53
C GLY A 322 30.94 -3.15 52.20
N SER A 323 31.62 -2.39 51.34
CA SER A 323 31.14 -2.13 49.98
C SER A 323 31.15 -3.42 49.17
N SER A 324 30.13 -3.60 48.32
CA SER A 324 30.02 -4.72 47.38
C SER A 324 31.11 -4.75 46.29
N ARG A 325 31.93 -3.68 46.18
CA ARG A 325 33.10 -3.61 45.28
C ARG A 325 34.40 -3.30 46.03
N GLN A 326 35.46 -4.03 45.70
CA GLN A 326 36.83 -3.78 46.19
C GLN A 326 37.80 -3.26 45.10
N MET A 327 37.33 -2.95 43.90
CA MET A 327 38.17 -2.40 42.81
C MET A 327 38.08 -0.87 42.74
N PRO A 328 39.18 -0.16 42.41
CA PRO A 328 39.16 1.29 42.22
C PRO A 328 38.27 1.69 41.04
N LYS A 329 37.68 2.91 41.10
CA LYS A 329 36.80 3.44 40.05
C LYS A 329 37.56 3.56 38.73
N ILE A 330 36.97 3.04 37.65
CA ILE A 330 37.45 3.17 36.28
C ILE A 330 36.45 4.09 35.58
N GLU A 331 36.89 5.28 35.16
CA GLU A 331 36.03 6.38 34.66
C GLU A 331 35.20 5.97 33.42
N ASP A 332 35.73 5.09 32.57
CA ASP A 332 35.07 4.67 31.32
C ASP A 332 33.90 3.68 31.49
N LEU A 333 33.64 3.20 32.72
CA LEU A 333 32.63 2.16 32.98
C LEU A 333 31.50 2.62 33.92
N GLU A 334 31.48 3.89 34.34
CA GLU A 334 30.51 4.38 35.34
C GLU A 334 29.04 4.29 34.89
N GLU A 335 28.74 4.27 33.59
CA GLU A 335 27.37 4.18 33.07
C GLU A 335 26.80 2.74 32.99
N ILE A 336 27.65 1.71 33.06
CA ILE A 336 27.23 0.30 32.89
C ILE A 336 27.16 -0.42 34.26
N ILE A 337 27.82 0.12 35.28
CA ILE A 337 27.98 -0.54 36.57
C ILE A 337 26.83 -0.16 37.52
N HIS A 338 26.13 -1.16 38.06
CA HIS A 338 25.12 -0.95 39.10
C HIS A 338 25.70 -0.26 40.35
N ILE A 339 24.91 0.62 40.96
CA ILE A 339 25.24 1.39 42.16
C ILE A 339 25.67 0.43 43.29
N SER A 340 26.82 0.70 43.92
CA SER A 340 27.34 -0.09 45.04
C SER A 340 26.44 0.06 46.27
N GLU A 341 25.55 -0.91 46.47
CA GLU A 341 24.79 -1.03 47.72
C GLU A 341 25.62 -1.75 48.80
N PRO A 342 25.49 -1.35 50.08
CA PRO A 342 26.15 -2.04 51.17
C PRO A 342 25.37 -3.32 51.50
N VAL A 343 26.03 -4.46 51.37
CA VAL A 343 25.42 -5.79 51.56
C VAL A 343 25.65 -6.25 53.01
N GLU A 344 24.62 -6.82 53.63
CA GLU A 344 24.74 -7.41 54.97
C GLU A 344 25.81 -8.53 54.98
N LEU A 345 26.66 -8.53 56.02
CA LEU A 345 27.69 -9.55 56.18
C LEU A 345 27.05 -10.94 56.32
N SER A 346 27.53 -11.88 55.52
CA SER A 346 27.07 -13.27 55.52
C SER A 346 27.18 -13.89 56.92
N ILE A 347 26.07 -14.39 57.47
CA ILE A 347 26.06 -15.12 58.73
C ILE A 347 26.78 -16.45 58.50
N LYS A 348 28.00 -16.60 59.06
CA LYS A 348 28.89 -17.75 58.83
C LYS A 348 28.49 -19.03 59.59
N ILE A 349 27.33 -19.10 60.22
CA ILE A 349 26.90 -20.26 61.02
C ILE A 349 25.41 -20.55 60.77
N GLY A 350 25.09 -21.82 60.54
CA GLY A 350 23.70 -22.30 60.50
C GLY A 350 23.03 -22.23 59.13
N ILE A 351 23.78 -22.42 58.04
CA ILE A 351 23.16 -22.51 56.69
C ILE A 351 22.11 -23.61 56.64
N LEU A 352 22.35 -24.75 57.30
CA LEU A 352 21.42 -25.87 57.36
C LEU A 352 20.12 -25.51 58.06
N SER A 353 20.19 -24.88 59.23
CA SER A 353 19.02 -24.43 59.98
C SER A 353 18.30 -23.25 59.31
N TRP A 354 19.01 -22.43 58.53
CA TRP A 354 18.42 -21.42 57.67
C TRP A 354 17.69 -22.05 56.47
N THR A 355 18.32 -22.99 55.75
CA THR A 355 17.67 -23.71 54.64
C THR A 355 16.50 -24.55 55.10
N GLU A 356 16.56 -25.18 56.28
CA GLU A 356 15.47 -25.96 56.85
C GLU A 356 14.29 -25.06 57.26
N ARG A 357 14.57 -23.85 57.75
CA ARG A 357 13.56 -22.83 58.04
C ARG A 357 12.92 -22.26 56.76
N VAL A 358 13.71 -22.02 55.72
CA VAL A 358 13.22 -21.57 54.40
C VAL A 358 12.38 -22.67 53.75
N TYR A 359 12.83 -23.93 53.79
CA TYR A 359 12.08 -25.08 53.29
C TYR A 359 10.75 -25.27 54.03
N SER A 360 10.77 -25.17 55.37
CA SER A 360 9.56 -25.29 56.20
C SER A 360 8.56 -24.15 55.97
N ASN A 361 9.04 -22.93 55.73
CA ASN A 361 8.20 -21.76 55.45
C ASN A 361 7.71 -21.70 54.00
N SER A 362 8.28 -22.51 53.09
CA SER A 362 7.96 -22.52 51.66
C SER A 362 7.18 -23.78 51.23
N ARG A 363 6.77 -24.63 52.18
CA ARG A 363 5.88 -25.77 51.89
C ARG A 363 4.49 -25.25 51.49
N GLY A 364 4.21 -25.25 50.20
CA GLY A 364 2.86 -25.17 49.65
C GLY A 364 2.09 -26.48 49.84
N PHE A 365 0.77 -26.43 49.66
CA PHE A 365 -0.13 -27.59 49.72
C PHE A 365 0.41 -28.72 48.84
N GLU A 366 0.78 -29.84 49.46
CA GLU A 366 1.02 -31.09 48.74
C GLU A 366 -0.29 -31.53 48.07
N ILE A 367 -0.28 -31.56 46.74
CA ILE A 367 -1.26 -32.31 45.96
C ILE A 367 -0.93 -33.79 46.23
N GLY A 368 -1.74 -34.39 47.10
CA GLY A 368 -1.69 -35.82 47.37
C GLY A 368 -1.88 -36.61 46.08
N THR A 369 -1.00 -37.59 45.88
CA THR A 369 -1.27 -38.76 45.04
C THR A 369 -2.31 -39.65 45.66
#